data_AF-A0A7C4QFB9-F1
#
_entry.id   AF-A0A7C4QFB9-F1
#
_cell.length_a   1.000
_cell.length_b   1.000
_cell.length_c   1.000
_cell.angle_alpha   90.00
_cell.angle_beta   90.00
_cell.angle_gamma   90.00
#
_symmetry.space_group_name_H-M   'P 1'
#
loop_
_entity.id
_entity.type
_entity.pdbx_description
1 polymer ?
#
loop_
_entity_poly.entity_id
_entity_poly.type
_entity_poly.pdbx_seq_one_letter_code
_entity_poly.pdbx_strand_id
1 'polypeptide(L)'
;MTTLGLHYFPDDTHYRASDLNAWLPELQALGVRWLTVIGSPARAVPEPFIAGLKAAGIEPILHLPARLPRSADLAGLAALFATYARWGVRYVSVFAEPNTRAAWPAAEWGRTGLVERFLDGMLPVWDAQRAAGLEPVFPALRAGGDYWDTAFLEAALAGLQRRGRADLLQAFTFAVNLWTYNRPVAWGAGGLKAWPQVRPYLTPPGVQDQRGFHLFDWHNEIILARAGQARPLLCLAGGPRLGDRTDPAFPAVDAARHASCIDEIATMARETRLPANLLNVNFWLLAAPEAGPFAAEAWYRGDGATLPAVDVLKRAAALAQTPSKTRVGAKAAGPKPLRHYLLLPTFEWGLSEWHWSAALDFVRVHRPACGFSADEAAQAEHVTILGNEQGVNRDVEAALRRAGCVVERILPPAP
;
A
#
# COMPACT_ATOMS: atom_id res chain seq x y z
N MET A 1 12.18 -7.53 -0.74
CA MET A 1 11.86 -6.19 -0.19
C MET A 1 10.69 -5.64 -0.97
N THR A 2 9.65 -5.16 -0.28
CA THR A 2 8.46 -4.57 -0.92
C THR A 2 8.85 -3.32 -1.70
N THR A 3 8.37 -3.20 -2.94
CA THR A 3 8.65 -2.03 -3.80
C THR A 3 7.36 -1.29 -4.18
N LEU A 4 7.51 -0.04 -4.58
CA LEU A 4 6.36 0.81 -4.87
C LEU A 4 5.91 0.66 -6.33
N GLY A 5 4.63 0.91 -6.55
CA GLY A 5 4.04 0.99 -7.88
C GLY A 5 2.85 1.91 -7.92
N LEU A 6 2.17 1.90 -9.06
CA LEU A 6 0.97 2.70 -9.30
C LEU A 6 -0.10 1.86 -9.98
N HIS A 7 -1.35 2.23 -9.74
CA HIS A 7 -2.42 1.90 -10.66
C HIS A 7 -2.37 2.91 -11.81
N TYR A 8 -2.31 2.43 -13.05
CA TYR A 8 -2.06 3.26 -14.22
C TYR A 8 -3.26 4.15 -14.61
N PHE A 9 -4.24 3.58 -15.29
CA PHE A 9 -5.49 4.23 -15.65
C PHE A 9 -6.64 3.32 -15.23
N PRO A 10 -7.84 3.86 -14.90
CA PRO A 10 -8.99 3.08 -14.49
C PRO A 10 -9.76 2.48 -15.68
N ASP A 11 -9.11 2.30 -16.84
CA ASP A 11 -9.71 1.83 -18.10
C ASP A 11 -8.71 1.01 -18.94
N ASP A 12 -9.19 0.44 -20.05
CA ASP A 12 -8.42 -0.45 -20.92
C ASP A 12 -7.96 0.18 -22.25
N THR A 13 -7.90 1.51 -22.33
CA THR A 13 -7.73 2.26 -23.61
C THR A 13 -6.41 3.00 -23.77
N HIS A 14 -5.65 3.20 -22.69
CA HIS A 14 -4.43 4.05 -22.67
C HIS A 14 -3.11 3.25 -22.86
N TYR A 15 -3.06 2.39 -23.89
CA TYR A 15 -1.93 1.48 -24.13
C TYR A 15 -1.20 1.68 -25.46
N ARG A 16 -1.31 2.86 -26.05
CA ARG A 16 -0.61 3.22 -27.30
C ARG A 16 0.87 3.47 -27.01
N ALA A 17 1.68 3.43 -28.07
CA ALA A 17 3.10 3.80 -27.97
C ALA A 17 3.28 5.25 -27.48
N SER A 18 2.38 6.16 -27.86
CA SER A 18 2.35 7.54 -27.35
C SER A 18 2.16 7.58 -25.83
N ASP A 19 1.32 6.71 -25.28
CA ASP A 19 1.00 6.67 -23.87
C ASP A 19 2.23 6.18 -23.08
N LEU A 20 2.87 5.11 -23.54
CA LEU A 20 4.11 4.63 -22.95
C LEU A 20 5.22 5.70 -23.00
N ASN A 21 5.41 6.36 -24.14
CA ASN A 21 6.43 7.41 -24.29
C ASN A 21 6.18 8.60 -23.35
N ALA A 22 4.92 8.95 -23.10
CA ALA A 22 4.55 10.02 -22.19
C ALA A 22 4.78 9.63 -20.72
N TRP A 23 4.35 8.43 -20.32
CA TRP A 23 4.29 8.05 -18.91
C TRP A 23 5.54 7.33 -18.40
N LEU A 24 6.31 6.66 -19.25
CA LEU A 24 7.47 5.90 -18.81
C LEU A 24 8.52 6.77 -18.09
N PRO A 25 8.88 7.98 -18.56
CA PRO A 25 9.80 8.86 -17.84
C PRO A 25 9.28 9.24 -16.45
N GLU A 26 7.97 9.49 -16.32
CA GLU A 26 7.34 9.83 -15.04
C GLU A 26 7.34 8.65 -14.07
N LEU A 27 7.03 7.45 -14.53
CA LEU A 27 7.12 6.23 -13.73
C LEU A 27 8.54 5.98 -13.22
N GLN A 28 9.55 6.18 -14.08
CA GLN A 28 10.96 6.05 -13.68
C GLN A 28 11.38 7.13 -12.67
N ALA A 29 10.96 8.37 -12.86
CA ALA A 29 11.23 9.48 -11.95
C ALA A 29 10.62 9.26 -10.57
N LEU A 30 9.43 8.64 -10.50
CA LEU A 30 8.77 8.24 -9.25
C LEU A 30 9.46 7.05 -8.56
N GLY A 31 10.41 6.40 -9.22
CA GLY A 31 11.13 5.24 -8.69
C GLY A 31 10.27 3.99 -8.56
N VAL A 32 9.12 3.93 -9.25
CA VAL A 32 8.24 2.76 -9.18
C VAL A 32 8.81 1.56 -9.94
N ARG A 33 8.38 0.36 -9.54
CA ARG A 33 8.78 -0.93 -10.12
C ARG A 33 7.60 -1.83 -10.46
N TRP A 34 6.38 -1.38 -10.18
CA TRP A 34 5.15 -2.12 -10.44
C TRP A 34 4.11 -1.22 -11.08
N LEU A 35 3.29 -1.79 -11.96
CA LEU A 35 2.18 -1.08 -12.56
C LEU A 35 0.96 -2.00 -12.69
N THR A 36 -0.14 -1.65 -12.03
CA THR A 36 -1.44 -2.32 -12.27
C THR A 36 -2.07 -1.73 -13.52
N VAL A 37 -2.45 -2.60 -14.44
CA VAL A 37 -2.99 -2.26 -15.76
C VAL A 37 -4.34 -2.97 -15.94
N ILE A 38 -5.38 -2.21 -16.28
CA ILE A 38 -6.72 -2.75 -16.50
C ILE A 38 -6.83 -3.35 -17.90
N GLY A 39 -7.03 -4.65 -17.98
CA GLY A 39 -7.27 -5.33 -19.25
C GLY A 39 -8.74 -5.68 -19.45
N SER A 40 -9.04 -6.25 -20.62
CA SER A 40 -10.33 -6.82 -20.94
C SER A 40 -10.17 -8.31 -21.31
N PRO A 41 -11.13 -9.19 -20.96
CA PRO A 41 -11.15 -10.56 -21.47
C PRO A 41 -11.24 -10.63 -23.00
N ALA A 42 -11.75 -9.59 -23.66
CA ALA A 42 -11.96 -9.55 -25.10
C ALA A 42 -10.79 -8.94 -25.90
N ARG A 43 -9.94 -8.14 -25.24
CA ARG A 43 -8.84 -7.42 -25.89
C ARG A 43 -7.60 -7.46 -25.02
N ALA A 44 -6.52 -8.01 -25.57
CA ALA A 44 -5.24 -8.02 -24.90
C ALA A 44 -4.67 -6.60 -24.76
N VAL A 45 -4.00 -6.33 -23.64
CA VAL A 45 -3.11 -5.17 -23.52
C VAL A 45 -2.00 -5.35 -24.56
N PRO A 46 -1.74 -4.36 -25.45
CA PRO A 46 -0.76 -4.49 -26.52
C PRO A 46 0.64 -4.93 -26.04
N GLU A 47 1.23 -5.89 -26.74
CA GLU A 47 2.60 -6.38 -26.48
C GLU A 47 3.65 -5.27 -26.37
N PRO A 48 3.69 -4.25 -27.26
CA PRO A 48 4.71 -3.21 -27.17
C PRO A 48 4.65 -2.43 -25.85
N PHE A 49 3.45 -2.24 -25.29
CA PHE A 49 3.27 -1.58 -24.00
C PHE A 49 3.84 -2.45 -22.86
N ILE A 50 3.48 -3.74 -22.82
CA ILE A 50 3.98 -4.70 -21.82
C ILE A 50 5.51 -4.83 -21.92
N ALA A 51 6.04 -5.05 -23.12
CA ALA A 51 7.47 -5.21 -23.35
C ALA A 51 8.24 -3.95 -22.96
N GLY A 52 7.69 -2.76 -23.25
CA GLY A 52 8.27 -1.49 -22.85
C GLY A 52 8.38 -1.30 -21.34
N LEU A 53 7.33 -1.65 -20.58
CA LEU A 53 7.37 -1.63 -19.11
C LEU A 53 8.44 -2.59 -18.57
N LYS A 54 8.47 -3.82 -19.08
CA LYS A 54 9.44 -4.84 -18.65
C LYS A 54 10.88 -4.45 -18.97
N ALA A 55 11.13 -3.88 -20.15
CA ALA A 55 12.44 -3.38 -20.54
C ALA A 55 12.92 -2.26 -19.63
N ALA A 56 12.01 -1.47 -19.06
CA ALA A 56 12.30 -0.44 -18.08
C ALA A 56 12.37 -0.95 -16.62
N GLY A 57 12.24 -2.26 -16.38
CA GLY A 57 12.27 -2.84 -15.04
C GLY A 57 11.00 -2.57 -14.22
N ILE A 58 9.87 -2.32 -14.88
CA ILE A 58 8.55 -2.17 -14.25
C ILE A 58 7.75 -3.44 -14.50
N GLU A 59 7.40 -4.16 -13.44
CA GLU A 59 6.63 -5.40 -13.51
C GLU A 59 5.13 -5.09 -13.66
N PRO A 60 4.48 -5.52 -14.77
CA PRO A 60 3.06 -5.30 -14.97
C PRO A 60 2.22 -6.33 -14.19
N ILE A 61 1.15 -5.84 -13.57
CA ILE A 61 0.07 -6.66 -13.02
C ILE A 61 -1.16 -6.41 -13.87
N LEU A 62 -1.63 -7.43 -14.58
CA LEU A 62 -2.85 -7.31 -15.37
C LEU A 62 -4.07 -7.60 -14.51
N HIS A 63 -5.00 -6.67 -14.42
CA HIS A 63 -6.27 -6.87 -13.75
C HIS A 63 -7.40 -6.88 -14.78
N LEU A 64 -8.13 -8.00 -14.87
CA LEU A 64 -9.27 -8.19 -15.77
C LEU A 64 -10.56 -8.10 -14.94
N PRO A 65 -11.12 -6.89 -14.72
CA PRO A 65 -12.32 -6.71 -13.93
C PRO A 65 -13.54 -7.28 -14.68
N ALA A 66 -14.04 -8.41 -14.19
CA ALA A 66 -15.25 -9.05 -14.69
C ALA A 66 -16.18 -9.42 -13.52
N ARG A 67 -17.45 -9.73 -13.82
CA ARG A 67 -18.44 -10.23 -12.85
C ARG A 67 -18.51 -11.76 -12.86
N LEU A 68 -18.68 -12.35 -11.69
CA LEU A 68 -18.95 -13.77 -11.48
C LEU A 68 -20.46 -14.05 -11.56
N PRO A 69 -20.95 -15.18 -12.07
CA PRO A 69 -20.35 -16.12 -13.00
C PRO A 69 -20.93 -15.86 -14.41
N ARG A 70 -20.11 -15.40 -15.34
CA ARG A 70 -20.19 -16.02 -16.68
C ARG A 70 -19.38 -17.31 -16.56
N SER A 71 -19.80 -18.38 -17.23
CA SER A 71 -18.79 -19.24 -17.83
C SER A 71 -17.98 -18.30 -18.72
N ALA A 72 -16.94 -17.66 -18.17
CA ALA A 72 -16.04 -16.90 -18.98
C ALA A 72 -15.66 -17.82 -20.12
N ASP A 73 -15.55 -17.29 -21.33
CA ASP A 73 -15.01 -18.07 -22.44
C ASP A 73 -13.62 -18.54 -22.00
N LEU A 74 -13.56 -19.72 -21.40
CA LEU A 74 -12.38 -20.23 -20.71
C LEU A 74 -11.32 -20.50 -21.77
N ALA A 75 -11.73 -20.84 -22.99
CA ALA A 75 -10.85 -20.93 -24.14
C ALA A 75 -10.26 -19.56 -24.48
N GLY A 76 -11.09 -18.51 -24.54
CA GLY A 76 -10.65 -17.13 -24.73
C GLY A 76 -9.68 -16.65 -23.64
N LEU A 77 -10.00 -16.88 -22.36
CA LEU A 77 -9.11 -16.56 -21.24
C LEU A 77 -7.82 -17.38 -21.28
N ALA A 78 -7.87 -18.68 -21.56
CA ALA A 78 -6.68 -19.52 -21.65
C ALA A 78 -5.75 -19.06 -22.79
N ALA A 79 -6.30 -18.71 -23.95
CA ALA A 79 -5.54 -18.14 -25.06
C ALA A 79 -4.89 -16.80 -24.68
N LEU A 80 -5.63 -15.95 -23.95
CA LEU A 80 -5.14 -14.68 -23.45
C LEU A 80 -4.00 -14.88 -22.43
N PHE A 81 -4.16 -15.83 -21.49
CA PHE A 81 -3.12 -16.18 -20.50
C PHE A 81 -1.85 -16.70 -21.16
N ALA A 82 -1.96 -17.61 -22.13
CA ALA A 82 -0.81 -18.11 -22.88
C ALA A 82 -0.06 -16.98 -23.62
N THR A 83 -0.82 -16.03 -24.17
CA THR A 83 -0.25 -14.85 -24.83
C THR A 83 0.51 -13.98 -23.84
N TYR A 84 -0.10 -13.65 -22.70
CA TYR A 84 0.55 -12.84 -21.66
C TYR A 84 1.76 -13.52 -21.04
N ALA A 85 1.71 -14.84 -20.80
CA ALA A 85 2.84 -15.61 -20.31
C ALA A 85 4.03 -15.56 -21.29
N ARG A 86 3.78 -15.66 -22.60
CA ARG A 86 4.81 -15.53 -23.64
C ARG A 86 5.44 -14.13 -23.66
N TRP A 87 4.66 -13.09 -23.42
CA TRP A 87 5.17 -11.71 -23.25
C TRP A 87 5.82 -11.49 -21.87
N GLY A 88 5.81 -12.52 -21.03
CA GLY A 88 6.48 -12.60 -19.74
C GLY A 88 5.73 -11.89 -18.61
N VAL A 89 4.43 -11.65 -18.75
CA VAL A 89 3.58 -11.29 -17.61
C VAL A 89 3.52 -12.48 -16.67
N ARG A 90 3.62 -12.24 -15.35
CA ARG A 90 3.52 -13.28 -14.33
C ARG A 90 2.16 -13.31 -13.64
N TYR A 91 1.56 -12.13 -13.45
CA TYR A 91 0.39 -11.92 -12.63
C TYR A 91 -0.78 -11.43 -13.46
N VAL A 92 -1.85 -12.23 -13.50
CA VAL A 92 -3.14 -11.82 -14.04
C VAL A 92 -4.20 -12.01 -12.96
N SER A 93 -4.75 -10.95 -12.41
CA SER A 93 -5.88 -11.01 -11.49
C SER A 93 -7.18 -10.93 -12.29
N VAL A 94 -8.09 -11.88 -12.09
CA VAL A 94 -9.36 -11.97 -12.83
C VAL A 94 -10.51 -11.83 -11.86
N PHE A 95 -11.52 -11.06 -12.28
CA PHE A 95 -12.70 -10.67 -11.49
C PHE A 95 -12.37 -9.72 -10.34
N ALA A 96 -13.31 -8.82 -10.05
CA ALA A 96 -13.15 -7.83 -9.00
C ALA A 96 -13.99 -8.20 -7.77
N GLU A 97 -13.35 -8.22 -6.61
CA GLU A 97 -13.97 -8.18 -5.27
C GLU A 97 -15.21 -9.09 -5.11
N PRO A 98 -15.03 -10.42 -5.19
CA PRO A 98 -16.11 -11.40 -5.18
C PRO A 98 -16.94 -11.41 -3.89
N ASN A 99 -16.49 -10.73 -2.83
CA ASN A 99 -17.22 -10.57 -1.59
C ASN A 99 -18.14 -9.33 -1.58
N THR A 100 -18.40 -8.72 -2.75
CA THR A 100 -19.34 -7.59 -2.91
C THR A 100 -20.52 -7.96 -3.79
N ARG A 101 -21.69 -7.36 -3.56
CA ARG A 101 -22.90 -7.56 -4.39
C ARG A 101 -22.66 -7.18 -5.85
N ALA A 102 -21.88 -6.13 -6.08
CA ALA A 102 -21.60 -5.60 -7.41
C ALA A 102 -20.81 -6.57 -8.32
N ALA A 103 -20.09 -7.53 -7.71
CA ALA A 103 -19.34 -8.55 -8.43
C ALA A 103 -20.23 -9.66 -9.02
N TRP A 104 -21.52 -9.70 -8.67
CA TRP A 104 -22.45 -10.77 -9.05
C TRP A 104 -23.70 -10.24 -9.74
N PRO A 105 -24.32 -11.00 -10.67
CA PRO A 105 -25.72 -10.81 -11.01
C PRO A 105 -26.59 -10.85 -9.75
N ALA A 106 -27.59 -9.99 -9.67
CA ALA A 106 -28.47 -9.90 -8.50
C ALA A 106 -29.12 -11.25 -8.14
N ALA A 107 -29.51 -12.05 -9.14
CA ALA A 107 -30.08 -13.38 -8.96
C ALA A 107 -29.07 -14.40 -8.40
N GLU A 108 -27.77 -14.17 -8.59
CA GLU A 108 -26.72 -15.07 -8.12
C GLU A 108 -26.26 -14.73 -6.70
N TRP A 109 -26.24 -13.46 -6.29
CA TRP A 109 -25.78 -13.07 -4.95
C TRP A 109 -26.59 -13.73 -3.82
N GLY A 110 -27.92 -13.73 -3.93
CA GLY A 110 -28.83 -14.20 -2.87
C GLY A 110 -28.88 -15.73 -2.69
N ARG A 111 -28.23 -16.51 -3.55
CA ARG A 111 -28.25 -17.98 -3.50
C ARG A 111 -27.31 -18.51 -2.40
N THR A 112 -27.70 -19.60 -1.75
CA THR A 112 -26.92 -20.27 -0.70
C THR A 112 -25.59 -20.82 -1.20
N GLY A 113 -24.53 -20.74 -0.39
CA GLY A 113 -23.20 -21.24 -0.77
C GLY A 113 -22.45 -20.32 -1.73
N LEU A 114 -22.51 -19.00 -1.53
CA LEU A 114 -21.83 -17.99 -2.37
C LEU A 114 -20.35 -18.32 -2.60
N VAL A 115 -19.65 -18.69 -1.53
CA VAL A 115 -18.22 -19.02 -1.59
C VAL A 115 -17.96 -20.29 -2.39
N GLU A 116 -18.81 -21.31 -2.29
CA GLU A 116 -18.66 -22.54 -3.08
C GLU A 116 -18.89 -22.27 -4.57
N ARG A 117 -19.90 -21.46 -4.92
CA ARG A 117 -20.12 -21.03 -6.32
C ARG A 117 -18.97 -20.18 -6.87
N PHE A 118 -18.37 -19.35 -6.02
CA PHE A 118 -17.16 -18.60 -6.37
C PHE A 118 -16.03 -19.57 -6.73
N LEU A 119 -15.79 -20.59 -5.90
CA LEU A 119 -14.78 -21.61 -6.18
C LEU A 119 -15.09 -22.40 -7.46
N ASP A 120 -16.36 -22.76 -7.70
CA ASP A 120 -16.78 -23.44 -8.93
C ASP A 120 -16.43 -22.64 -10.19
N GLY A 121 -16.63 -21.32 -10.14
CA GLY A 121 -16.28 -20.43 -11.25
C GLY A 121 -14.78 -20.18 -11.40
N MET A 122 -14.03 -20.11 -10.29
CA MET A 122 -12.62 -19.73 -10.30
C MET A 122 -11.64 -20.87 -10.52
N LEU A 123 -11.97 -22.09 -10.08
CA LEU A 123 -11.07 -23.24 -10.20
C LEU A 123 -10.57 -23.46 -11.64
N PRO A 124 -11.45 -23.49 -12.68
CA PRO A 124 -10.99 -23.63 -14.06
C PRO A 124 -10.10 -22.48 -14.52
N VAL A 125 -10.32 -21.27 -14.02
CA VAL A 125 -9.53 -20.08 -14.37
C VAL A 125 -8.11 -20.19 -13.78
N TRP A 126 -7.98 -20.57 -12.52
CA TRP A 126 -6.67 -20.79 -11.89
C TRP A 126 -5.91 -21.96 -12.53
N ASP A 127 -6.62 -23.02 -12.93
CA ASP A 127 -6.01 -24.13 -13.67
C ASP A 127 -5.50 -23.68 -15.04
N ALA A 128 -6.26 -22.87 -15.76
CA ALA A 128 -5.83 -22.27 -17.03
C ALA A 128 -4.62 -21.33 -16.85
N GLN A 129 -4.55 -20.57 -15.76
CA GLN A 129 -3.38 -19.75 -15.44
C GLN A 129 -2.13 -20.61 -15.25
N ARG A 130 -2.21 -21.68 -14.45
CA ARG A 130 -1.07 -22.60 -14.25
C ARG A 130 -0.65 -23.28 -15.54
N ALA A 131 -1.62 -23.74 -16.34
CA ALA A 131 -1.36 -24.39 -17.61
C ALA A 131 -0.62 -23.46 -18.59
N ALA A 132 -0.90 -22.16 -18.54
CA ALA A 132 -0.20 -21.15 -19.32
C ALA A 132 1.19 -20.76 -18.75
N GLY A 133 1.55 -21.23 -17.55
CA GLY A 133 2.79 -20.85 -16.87
C GLY A 133 2.70 -19.55 -16.07
N LEU A 134 1.48 -19.03 -15.84
CA LEU A 134 1.24 -17.89 -14.94
C LEU A 134 1.16 -18.34 -13.49
N GLU A 135 1.41 -17.41 -12.57
CA GLU A 135 1.12 -17.62 -11.15
C GLU A 135 -0.39 -17.39 -10.91
N PRO A 136 -1.10 -18.36 -10.31
CA PRO A 136 -2.50 -18.18 -9.96
C PRO A 136 -2.68 -17.04 -8.98
N VAL A 137 -3.59 -16.12 -9.30
CA VAL A 137 -3.89 -14.98 -8.44
C VAL A 137 -5.27 -15.17 -7.81
N PHE A 138 -5.31 -15.29 -6.48
CA PHE A 138 -6.57 -15.18 -5.75
C PHE A 138 -7.01 -13.69 -5.80
N PRO A 139 -8.24 -13.38 -6.23
CA PRO A 139 -8.66 -11.99 -6.44
C PRO A 139 -8.73 -11.19 -5.14
N ALA A 140 -8.50 -9.88 -5.23
CA ALA A 140 -8.61 -9.00 -4.08
C ALA A 140 -10.05 -8.98 -3.55
N LEU A 141 -10.18 -8.96 -2.22
CA LEU A 141 -11.45 -8.81 -1.53
C LEU A 141 -11.63 -7.35 -1.09
N ARG A 142 -12.87 -6.86 -1.10
CA ARG A 142 -13.21 -5.55 -0.53
C ARG A 142 -13.17 -5.67 0.99
N ALA A 143 -12.27 -4.95 1.67
CA ALA A 143 -12.24 -4.92 3.13
C ALA A 143 -13.59 -4.44 3.70
N GLY A 144 -14.25 -5.28 4.50
CA GLY A 144 -15.58 -5.03 5.03
C GLY A 144 -16.69 -5.01 3.97
N GLY A 145 -16.52 -5.69 2.84
CA GLY A 145 -17.52 -5.81 1.78
C GLY A 145 -18.85 -6.43 2.24
N ASP A 146 -19.82 -6.51 1.32
CA ASP A 146 -21.17 -7.03 1.62
C ASP A 146 -21.14 -8.42 2.26
N TYR A 147 -20.18 -9.26 1.85
CA TYR A 147 -19.72 -10.42 2.59
C TYR A 147 -18.38 -10.07 3.24
N TRP A 148 -18.27 -10.21 4.56
CA TRP A 148 -17.08 -9.88 5.33
C TRP A 148 -15.84 -10.60 4.78
N ASP A 149 -14.83 -9.84 4.36
CA ASP A 149 -13.67 -10.33 3.59
C ASP A 149 -12.88 -11.41 4.32
N THR A 150 -12.60 -11.25 5.62
CA THR A 150 -11.86 -12.27 6.37
C THR A 150 -12.65 -13.58 6.50
N ALA A 151 -13.97 -13.51 6.61
CA ALA A 151 -14.84 -14.69 6.61
C ALA A 151 -14.94 -15.33 5.21
N PHE A 152 -14.96 -14.51 4.15
CA PHE A 152 -14.98 -15.00 2.78
C PHE A 152 -13.68 -15.72 2.44
N LEU A 153 -12.54 -15.12 2.76
CA LEU A 153 -11.21 -15.70 2.55
C LEU A 153 -11.08 -17.03 3.28
N GLU A 154 -11.37 -17.05 4.57
CA GLU A 154 -11.30 -18.26 5.41
C GLU A 154 -12.16 -19.39 4.83
N ALA A 155 -13.42 -19.08 4.47
CA ALA A 155 -14.32 -20.05 3.86
C ALA A 155 -13.83 -20.55 2.48
N ALA A 156 -13.25 -19.67 1.66
CA ALA A 156 -12.74 -20.02 0.34
C ALA A 156 -11.52 -20.95 0.43
N LEU A 157 -10.57 -20.64 1.32
CA LEU A 157 -9.39 -21.48 1.54
C LEU A 157 -9.78 -22.83 2.15
N ALA A 158 -10.71 -22.85 3.12
CA ALA A 158 -11.26 -24.08 3.65
C ALA A 158 -11.99 -24.91 2.57
N GLY A 159 -12.72 -24.26 1.66
CA GLY A 159 -13.37 -24.90 0.52
C GLY A 159 -12.37 -25.56 -0.43
N LEU A 160 -11.26 -24.88 -0.74
CA LEU A 160 -10.16 -25.44 -1.53
C LEU A 160 -9.53 -26.66 -0.86
N GLN A 161 -9.29 -26.62 0.45
CA GLN A 161 -8.77 -27.77 1.21
C GLN A 161 -9.74 -28.97 1.13
N ARG A 162 -11.05 -28.75 1.34
CA ARG A 162 -12.07 -29.81 1.24
C ARG A 162 -12.14 -30.43 -0.14
N ARG A 163 -11.91 -29.64 -1.20
CA ARG A 163 -11.88 -30.08 -2.60
C ARG A 163 -10.56 -30.74 -3.00
N GLY A 164 -9.62 -30.94 -2.07
CA GLY A 164 -8.32 -31.54 -2.34
C GLY A 164 -7.36 -30.64 -3.14
N ARG A 165 -7.63 -29.34 -3.23
CA ARG A 165 -6.84 -28.37 -4.02
C ARG A 165 -5.71 -27.71 -3.22
N ALA A 166 -5.00 -28.52 -2.43
CA ALA A 166 -3.84 -28.05 -1.66
C ALA A 166 -2.70 -27.56 -2.58
N ASP A 167 -2.63 -28.10 -3.80
CA ASP A 167 -1.73 -27.66 -4.87
C ASP A 167 -1.91 -26.17 -5.21
N LEU A 168 -3.16 -25.69 -5.30
CA LEU A 168 -3.45 -24.28 -5.57
C LEU A 168 -3.13 -23.40 -4.37
N LEU A 169 -3.46 -23.84 -3.15
CA LEU A 169 -3.13 -23.10 -1.93
C LEU A 169 -1.64 -22.81 -1.80
N GLN A 170 -0.80 -23.77 -2.21
CA GLN A 170 0.66 -23.63 -2.24
C GLN A 170 1.18 -22.89 -3.48
N ALA A 171 0.35 -22.68 -4.51
CA ALA A 171 0.73 -21.95 -5.71
C ALA A 171 0.29 -20.48 -5.69
N PHE A 172 -0.75 -20.14 -4.92
CA PHE A 172 -1.35 -18.80 -4.97
C PHE A 172 -0.38 -17.68 -4.62
N THR A 173 -0.53 -16.61 -5.38
CA THR A 173 -0.30 -15.22 -4.97
C THR A 173 -1.67 -14.60 -4.68
N PHE A 174 -1.78 -13.81 -3.61
CA PHE A 174 -3.05 -13.21 -3.16
C PHE A 174 -3.08 -11.73 -3.51
N ALA A 175 -4.01 -11.33 -4.36
CA ALA A 175 -4.24 -9.92 -4.60
C ALA A 175 -4.90 -9.25 -3.38
N VAL A 176 -4.50 -8.02 -3.08
CA VAL A 176 -5.07 -7.20 -2.00
C VAL A 176 -5.26 -5.76 -2.46
N ASN A 177 -6.26 -5.08 -1.91
CA ASN A 177 -6.45 -3.65 -2.07
C ASN A 177 -6.20 -2.94 -0.72
N LEU A 178 -5.07 -2.23 -0.59
CA LEU A 178 -4.57 -1.72 0.69
C LEU A 178 -4.92 -0.25 0.90
N TRP A 179 -6.20 0.03 1.13
CA TRP A 179 -6.72 1.38 1.34
C TRP A 179 -6.49 1.87 2.77
N THR A 180 -6.16 3.15 2.94
CA THR A 180 -6.28 3.81 4.26
C THR A 180 -7.73 4.26 4.52
N TYR A 181 -8.52 4.38 3.45
CA TYR A 181 -9.74 5.17 3.42
C TYR A 181 -9.46 6.57 3.97
N ASN A 182 -10.04 6.94 5.11
CA ASN A 182 -9.71 8.17 5.85
C ASN A 182 -9.18 7.90 7.27
N ARG A 183 -8.59 6.74 7.52
CA ARG A 183 -7.98 6.37 8.80
C ARG A 183 -6.46 6.56 8.79
N PRO A 184 -5.77 6.56 9.94
CA PRO A 184 -4.30 6.56 9.99
C PRO A 184 -3.72 5.34 9.27
N VAL A 185 -2.49 5.46 8.74
CA VAL A 185 -1.80 4.35 8.06
C VAL A 185 -1.68 3.13 8.97
N ALA A 186 -1.40 3.34 10.27
CA ALA A 186 -1.29 2.28 11.27
C ALA A 186 -2.61 1.57 11.64
N TRP A 187 -3.77 1.97 11.07
CA TRP A 187 -5.04 1.36 11.43
C TRP A 187 -5.10 -0.13 11.11
N GLY A 188 -5.46 -0.94 12.11
CA GLY A 188 -5.59 -2.39 12.00
C GLY A 188 -4.25 -3.14 12.06
N ALA A 189 -3.15 -2.46 12.39
CA ALA A 189 -1.83 -3.10 12.51
C ALA A 189 -1.84 -4.24 13.52
N GLY A 190 -1.14 -5.32 13.19
CA GLY A 190 -1.01 -6.51 14.05
C GLY A 190 -2.16 -7.51 13.94
N GLY A 191 -3.15 -7.27 13.09
CA GLY A 191 -4.17 -8.25 12.74
C GLY A 191 -5.10 -8.65 13.88
N LEU A 192 -5.68 -9.85 13.78
CA LEU A 192 -6.60 -10.39 14.80
C LEU A 192 -5.84 -10.70 16.10
N LYS A 193 -4.53 -10.95 16.05
CA LYS A 193 -3.70 -11.10 17.26
C LYS A 193 -3.66 -9.84 18.11
N ALA A 194 -3.55 -8.66 17.50
CA ALA A 194 -3.59 -7.38 18.21
C ALA A 194 -5.03 -6.98 18.59
N TRP A 195 -6.02 -7.39 17.79
CA TRP A 195 -7.42 -7.00 17.95
C TRP A 195 -8.37 -8.20 18.07
N PRO A 196 -8.20 -9.06 19.11
CA PRO A 196 -8.89 -10.35 19.21
C PRO A 196 -10.41 -10.23 19.45
N GLN A 197 -10.93 -9.03 19.71
CA GLN A 197 -12.34 -8.77 19.91
C GLN A 197 -13.10 -8.57 18.59
N VAL A 198 -12.41 -8.34 17.47
CA VAL A 198 -13.06 -8.18 16.16
C VAL A 198 -13.71 -9.49 15.74
N ARG A 199 -14.97 -9.40 15.31
CA ARG A 199 -15.70 -10.50 14.68
C ARG A 199 -16.26 -10.02 13.34
N PRO A 200 -16.54 -10.92 12.40
CA PRO A 200 -17.22 -10.55 11.18
C PRO A 200 -18.47 -9.71 11.47
N TYR A 201 -18.58 -8.55 10.83
CA TYR A 201 -19.68 -7.59 10.98
C TYR A 201 -19.81 -6.91 12.36
N LEU A 202 -18.86 -7.14 13.27
CA LEU A 202 -18.87 -6.57 14.61
C LEU A 202 -17.47 -6.09 15.02
N THR A 203 -17.31 -4.77 15.02
CA THR A 203 -16.12 -4.09 15.57
C THR A 203 -16.55 -3.29 16.81
N PRO A 204 -16.17 -3.71 18.03
CA PRO A 204 -16.49 -2.96 19.24
C PRO A 204 -15.86 -1.55 19.24
N PRO A 205 -16.43 -0.58 19.98
CA PRO A 205 -15.83 0.73 20.14
C PRO A 205 -14.41 0.66 20.71
N GLY A 206 -13.49 1.49 20.18
CA GLY A 206 -12.09 1.52 20.61
C GLY A 206 -11.21 0.39 20.06
N VAL A 207 -11.77 -0.52 19.24
CA VAL A 207 -11.05 -1.62 18.59
C VAL A 207 -10.85 -1.29 17.12
N GLN A 208 -9.68 -1.60 16.57
CA GLN A 208 -9.41 -1.44 15.15
C GLN A 208 -9.67 -2.75 14.40
N ASP A 209 -10.22 -2.64 13.19
CA ASP A 209 -10.48 -3.78 12.32
C ASP A 209 -9.62 -3.75 11.06
N GLN A 210 -9.82 -4.71 10.17
CA GLN A 210 -9.03 -4.89 8.95
C GLN A 210 -9.25 -3.81 7.89
N ARG A 211 -10.19 -2.87 8.08
CA ARG A 211 -10.55 -1.85 7.08
C ARG A 211 -9.56 -0.67 7.11
N GLY A 212 -8.29 -0.97 6.84
CA GLY A 212 -7.19 -0.01 6.79
C GLY A 212 -6.00 -0.58 6.01
N PHE A 213 -4.90 0.16 5.99
CA PHE A 213 -3.72 -0.19 5.19
C PHE A 213 -3.09 -1.52 5.63
N HIS A 214 -3.17 -1.86 6.92
CA HIS A 214 -2.68 -3.12 7.49
C HIS A 214 -3.57 -4.35 7.23
N LEU A 215 -4.49 -4.31 6.25
CA LEU A 215 -5.29 -5.46 5.82
C LEU A 215 -4.44 -6.74 5.62
N PHE A 216 -3.20 -6.58 5.17
CA PHE A 216 -2.27 -7.69 4.96
C PHE A 216 -1.99 -8.50 6.24
N ASP A 217 -2.00 -7.90 7.43
CA ASP A 217 -1.77 -8.63 8.69
C ASP A 217 -2.90 -9.65 8.92
N TRP A 218 -4.15 -9.19 8.72
CA TRP A 218 -5.35 -10.00 8.87
C TRP A 218 -5.43 -11.14 7.84
N HIS A 219 -5.11 -10.83 6.58
CA HIS A 219 -5.09 -11.84 5.52
C HIS A 219 -3.96 -12.85 5.73
N ASN A 220 -2.77 -12.40 6.14
CA ASN A 220 -1.63 -13.29 6.40
C ASN A 220 -1.92 -14.30 7.50
N GLU A 221 -2.65 -13.93 8.57
CA GLU A 221 -3.04 -14.87 9.62
C GLU A 221 -3.89 -16.01 9.08
N ILE A 222 -4.90 -15.69 8.27
CA ILE A 222 -5.80 -16.67 7.64
C ILE A 222 -5.04 -17.56 6.64
N ILE A 223 -4.24 -16.92 5.77
CA ILE A 223 -3.45 -17.62 4.77
C ILE A 223 -2.46 -18.58 5.45
N LEU A 224 -1.76 -18.13 6.49
CA LEU A 224 -0.82 -18.98 7.24
C LEU A 224 -1.53 -20.15 7.91
N ALA A 225 -2.68 -19.92 8.54
CA ALA A 225 -3.46 -20.98 9.18
C ALA A 225 -3.97 -22.04 8.18
N ARG A 226 -4.28 -21.64 6.95
CA ARG A 226 -4.86 -22.52 5.92
C ARG A 226 -3.83 -23.15 5.00
N ALA A 227 -2.79 -22.41 4.60
CA ALA A 227 -1.74 -22.87 3.70
C ALA A 227 -0.51 -23.44 4.44
N GLY A 228 -0.42 -23.24 5.76
CA GLY A 228 0.72 -23.66 6.58
C GLY A 228 1.98 -22.81 6.43
N GLN A 229 1.97 -21.82 5.52
CA GLN A 229 3.06 -20.90 5.27
C GLN A 229 2.54 -19.56 4.75
N ALA A 230 3.34 -18.51 4.89
CA ALA A 230 3.05 -17.23 4.24
C ALA A 230 3.06 -17.40 2.72
N ARG A 231 2.15 -16.69 2.04
CA ARG A 231 2.05 -16.67 0.57
C ARG A 231 2.28 -15.25 0.06
N PRO A 232 2.77 -15.07 -1.18
CA PRO A 232 2.97 -13.74 -1.73
C PRO A 232 1.65 -12.94 -1.74
N LEU A 233 1.72 -11.68 -1.33
CA LEU A 233 0.64 -10.70 -1.44
C LEU A 233 0.99 -9.69 -2.54
N LEU A 234 0.01 -9.37 -3.37
CA LEU A 234 0.15 -8.49 -4.52
C LEU A 234 -0.85 -7.34 -4.40
N CYS A 235 -0.37 -6.12 -4.17
CA CYS A 235 -1.26 -4.96 -4.04
C CYS A 235 -1.69 -4.46 -5.42
N LEU A 236 -2.98 -4.54 -5.76
CA LEU A 236 -3.48 -4.05 -7.05
C LEU A 236 -3.71 -2.54 -7.01
N ALA A 237 -4.22 -2.03 -5.90
CA ALA A 237 -4.47 -0.62 -5.64
C ALA A 237 -4.48 -0.36 -4.12
N GLY A 238 -4.10 0.83 -3.69
CA GLY A 238 -4.07 1.18 -2.29
C GLY A 238 -3.65 2.62 -2.03
N GLY A 239 -3.44 2.92 -0.74
CA GLY A 239 -3.13 4.25 -0.25
C GLY A 239 -4.37 5.08 0.14
N PRO A 240 -4.17 6.37 0.42
CA PRO A 240 -5.26 7.32 0.63
C PRO A 240 -5.91 7.73 -0.69
N ARG A 241 -7.23 7.95 -0.69
CA ARG A 241 -7.93 8.57 -1.82
C ARG A 241 -8.47 9.93 -1.43
N LEU A 242 -8.31 10.90 -2.32
CA LEU A 242 -8.80 12.25 -2.06
C LEU A 242 -10.31 12.27 -1.81
N GLY A 243 -10.72 13.01 -0.80
CA GLY A 243 -12.12 13.15 -0.42
C GLY A 243 -12.71 11.99 0.38
N ASP A 244 -12.00 10.87 0.56
CA ASP A 244 -12.49 9.77 1.39
C ASP A 244 -12.83 10.29 2.80
N ARG A 245 -14.06 9.98 3.25
CA ARG A 245 -14.59 10.29 4.58
C ARG A 245 -15.49 9.13 5.05
N THR A 246 -14.97 7.92 4.99
CA THR A 246 -15.73 6.70 5.32
C THR A 246 -15.97 6.52 6.81
N ASP A 247 -15.05 7.02 7.63
CA ASP A 247 -15.12 6.95 9.09
C ASP A 247 -15.31 8.37 9.65
N PRO A 248 -16.46 8.67 10.27
CA PRO A 248 -16.76 10.02 10.76
C PRO A 248 -15.84 10.47 11.90
N ALA A 249 -15.10 9.56 12.54
CA ALA A 249 -14.13 9.91 13.59
C ALA A 249 -12.87 10.60 13.05
N PHE A 250 -12.65 10.57 11.73
CA PHE A 250 -11.46 11.14 11.10
C PHE A 250 -11.83 12.17 10.03
N PRO A 251 -11.00 13.21 9.81
CA PRO A 251 -11.26 14.18 8.77
C PRO A 251 -11.28 13.54 7.38
N ALA A 252 -11.82 14.25 6.40
CA ALA A 252 -11.68 13.84 5.01
C ALA A 252 -10.20 13.84 4.59
N VAL A 253 -9.84 13.05 3.60
CA VAL A 253 -8.50 13.08 3.02
C VAL A 253 -8.36 14.27 2.08
N ASP A 254 -7.59 15.27 2.49
CA ASP A 254 -7.14 16.36 1.62
C ASP A 254 -5.79 16.05 0.96
N ALA A 255 -5.29 16.97 0.13
CA ALA A 255 -4.02 16.78 -0.60
C ALA A 255 -2.80 16.66 0.32
N ALA A 256 -2.78 17.34 1.47
CA ALA A 256 -1.68 17.29 2.42
C ALA A 256 -1.65 15.93 3.15
N ARG A 257 -2.82 15.48 3.62
CA ARG A 257 -2.98 14.16 4.24
C ARG A 257 -2.68 13.03 3.25
N HIS A 258 -3.16 13.15 2.01
CA HIS A 258 -2.84 12.21 0.94
C HIS A 258 -1.32 12.06 0.74
N ALA A 259 -0.60 13.16 0.59
CA ALA A 259 0.86 13.14 0.43
C ALA A 259 1.59 12.60 1.66
N SER A 260 1.14 12.97 2.87
CA SER A 260 1.73 12.49 4.13
C SER A 260 1.60 10.97 4.30
N CYS A 261 0.41 10.40 4.06
CA CYS A 261 0.21 8.96 4.15
C CYS A 261 1.04 8.20 3.09
N ILE A 262 1.22 8.77 1.89
CA ILE A 262 2.08 8.17 0.86
C ILE A 262 3.54 8.17 1.28
N ASP A 263 4.04 9.27 1.86
CA ASP A 263 5.41 9.35 2.39
C ASP A 263 5.64 8.32 3.51
N GLU A 264 4.67 8.17 4.41
CA GLU A 264 4.71 7.19 5.50
C GLU A 264 4.79 5.76 4.94
N ILE A 265 3.91 5.39 4.00
CA ILE A 265 3.90 4.06 3.38
C ILE A 265 5.20 3.81 2.57
N ALA A 266 5.67 4.81 1.82
CA ALA A 266 6.91 4.71 1.06
C ALA A 266 8.12 4.52 1.98
N THR A 267 8.12 5.21 3.12
CA THR A 267 9.14 5.06 4.16
C THR A 267 9.09 3.68 4.81
N MET A 268 7.90 3.15 5.13
CA MET A 268 7.75 1.78 5.61
C MET A 268 8.32 0.74 4.63
N ALA A 269 8.08 0.92 3.33
CA ALA A 269 8.63 0.02 2.31
C ALA A 269 10.17 0.11 2.24
N ARG A 270 10.72 1.33 2.25
CA ARG A 270 12.18 1.59 2.21
C ARG A 270 12.91 1.09 3.46
N GLU A 271 12.29 1.18 4.63
CA GLU A 271 12.84 0.72 5.90
C GLU A 271 12.55 -0.75 6.17
N THR A 272 11.94 -1.48 5.23
CA THR A 272 11.58 -2.89 5.37
C THR A 272 10.68 -3.15 6.60
N ARG A 273 9.77 -2.21 6.91
CA ARG A 273 8.74 -2.34 7.96
C ARG A 273 7.46 -3.01 7.45
N LEU A 274 7.34 -3.23 6.14
CA LEU A 274 6.28 -4.04 5.52
C LEU A 274 6.66 -5.52 5.52
N PRO A 275 5.69 -6.44 5.58
CA PRO A 275 5.99 -7.87 5.63
C PRO A 275 6.67 -8.33 4.33
N ALA A 276 7.67 -9.21 4.45
CA ALA A 276 8.52 -9.62 3.33
C ALA A 276 7.76 -10.31 2.18
N ASN A 277 6.59 -10.90 2.46
CA ASN A 277 5.74 -11.53 1.46
C ASN A 277 4.81 -10.54 0.72
N LEU A 278 4.73 -9.26 1.14
CA LEU A 278 4.07 -8.22 0.36
C LEU A 278 5.02 -7.77 -0.76
N LEU A 279 4.72 -8.14 -2.00
CA LEU A 279 5.60 -7.92 -3.14
C LEU A 279 5.68 -6.43 -3.50
N ASN A 280 4.55 -5.74 -3.45
CA ASN A 280 4.42 -4.37 -3.89
C ASN A 280 3.33 -3.59 -3.12
N VAL A 281 3.38 -2.26 -3.24
CA VAL A 281 2.26 -1.36 -2.91
C VAL A 281 2.00 -0.47 -4.12
N ASN A 282 0.88 -0.70 -4.82
CA ASN A 282 0.47 0.13 -5.94
C ASN A 282 -0.48 1.22 -5.48
N PHE A 283 -0.05 2.48 -5.53
CA PHE A 283 -0.91 3.60 -5.17
C PHE A 283 -1.93 3.89 -6.25
N TRP A 284 -3.14 4.20 -5.85
CA TRP A 284 -4.16 4.77 -6.71
C TRP A 284 -3.95 6.29 -6.79
N LEU A 285 -3.92 6.97 -7.93
CA LEU A 285 -4.08 6.57 -9.33
C LEU A 285 -3.18 7.48 -10.18
N LEU A 286 -2.39 6.94 -11.11
CA LEU A 286 -1.47 7.75 -11.91
C LEU A 286 -2.23 8.85 -12.68
N ALA A 287 -3.17 8.45 -13.52
CA ALA A 287 -3.97 9.37 -14.32
C ALA A 287 -5.36 8.80 -14.65
N ALA A 288 -6.27 9.67 -15.06
CA ALA A 288 -7.62 9.30 -15.47
C ALA A 288 -8.12 10.27 -16.56
N PRO A 289 -9.12 9.87 -17.38
CA PRO A 289 -9.80 10.79 -18.28
C PRO A 289 -10.38 12.00 -17.53
N GLU A 290 -10.26 13.21 -18.07
CA GLU A 290 -10.64 14.47 -17.39
C GLU A 290 -12.09 14.51 -16.91
N ALA A 291 -13.02 13.94 -17.69
CA ALA A 291 -14.44 13.87 -17.36
C ALA A 291 -14.83 12.55 -16.64
N GLY A 292 -13.84 11.75 -16.26
CA GLY A 292 -14.06 10.46 -15.61
C GLY A 292 -14.39 10.58 -14.11
N PRO A 293 -15.04 9.57 -13.52
CA PRO A 293 -15.41 9.59 -12.10
C PRO A 293 -14.19 9.63 -11.16
N PHE A 294 -13.01 9.25 -11.65
CA PHE A 294 -11.77 9.20 -10.88
C PHE A 294 -10.80 10.36 -11.20
N ALA A 295 -11.22 11.35 -12.00
CA ALA A 295 -10.37 12.47 -12.40
C ALA A 295 -9.81 13.27 -11.20
N ALA A 296 -10.61 13.41 -10.14
CA ALA A 296 -10.19 14.10 -8.92
C ALA A 296 -9.14 13.33 -8.10
N GLU A 297 -9.06 12.01 -8.29
CA GLU A 297 -8.14 11.10 -7.58
C GLU A 297 -6.80 10.93 -8.33
N ALA A 298 -6.74 11.36 -9.59
CA ALA A 298 -5.55 11.25 -10.43
C ALA A 298 -4.39 12.11 -9.91
N TRP A 299 -3.20 11.52 -9.88
CA TRP A 299 -1.97 12.18 -9.47
C TRP A 299 -1.49 13.19 -10.49
N TYR A 300 -1.66 12.88 -11.77
CA TYR A 300 -1.41 13.78 -12.89
C TYR A 300 -2.74 14.15 -13.54
N ARG A 301 -3.02 15.45 -13.62
CA ARG A 301 -4.27 15.99 -14.12
C ARG A 301 -4.12 16.47 -15.57
N GLY A 302 -5.24 16.55 -16.29
CA GLY A 302 -5.27 16.98 -17.69
C GLY A 302 -4.83 18.43 -17.92
N ASP A 303 -4.95 19.29 -16.89
CA ASP A 303 -4.45 20.67 -16.89
C ASP A 303 -2.92 20.77 -16.65
N GLY A 304 -2.23 19.64 -16.49
CA GLY A 304 -0.79 19.57 -16.20
C GLY A 304 -0.45 19.71 -14.72
N ALA A 305 -1.43 19.95 -13.83
CA ALA A 305 -1.18 19.98 -12.40
C ALA A 305 -0.97 18.56 -11.84
N THR A 306 -0.21 18.48 -10.75
CA THR A 306 0.04 17.22 -10.03
C THR A 306 -0.35 17.31 -8.57
N LEU A 307 -0.71 16.16 -7.98
CA LEU A 307 -0.84 16.06 -6.53
C LEU A 307 0.53 16.17 -5.84
N PRO A 308 0.61 16.70 -4.60
CA PRO A 308 1.88 16.83 -3.89
C PRO A 308 2.63 15.50 -3.66
N ALA A 309 1.91 14.38 -3.73
CA ALA A 309 2.50 13.05 -3.61
C ALA A 309 3.50 12.72 -4.73
N VAL A 310 3.37 13.33 -5.91
CA VAL A 310 4.34 13.20 -7.01
C VAL A 310 5.71 13.72 -6.56
N ASP A 311 5.75 14.90 -5.95
CA ASP A 311 7.00 15.52 -5.47
C ASP A 311 7.59 14.76 -4.28
N VAL A 312 6.74 14.20 -3.41
CA VAL A 312 7.17 13.32 -2.32
C VAL A 312 7.94 12.12 -2.88
N LEU A 313 7.34 11.37 -3.81
CA LEU A 313 7.97 10.16 -4.33
C LEU A 313 9.18 10.46 -5.22
N LYS A 314 9.14 11.48 -6.08
CA LYS A 314 10.30 11.88 -6.90
C LYS A 314 11.50 12.26 -6.03
N ARG A 315 11.29 13.01 -4.95
CA ARG A 315 12.37 13.35 -3.99
C ARG A 315 12.92 12.10 -3.30
N ALA A 316 12.05 11.22 -2.81
CA ALA A 316 12.47 9.98 -2.18
C ALA A 316 13.28 9.08 -3.14
N ALA A 317 12.85 8.99 -4.41
CA ALA A 317 13.54 8.23 -5.45
C ALA A 317 14.91 8.83 -5.80
N ALA A 318 15.02 10.16 -5.88
CA ALA A 318 16.29 10.83 -6.13
C ALA A 318 17.30 10.63 -4.98
N LEU A 319 16.82 10.69 -3.73
CA LEU A 319 17.64 10.39 -2.54
C LEU A 319 18.15 8.95 -2.53
N ALA A 320 17.31 7.98 -2.95
CA ALA A 320 17.70 6.57 -3.02
C ALA A 320 18.71 6.27 -4.14
N GLN A 321 18.73 7.05 -5.22
CA GLN A 321 19.66 6.90 -6.35
C GLN A 321 21.02 7.58 -6.13
N THR A 322 21.13 8.45 -5.13
CA THR A 322 22.40 9.10 -4.80
C THR A 322 23.29 8.07 -4.08
N PRO A 323 24.47 7.71 -4.63
CA PRO A 323 25.32 6.71 -4.00
C PRO A 323 25.74 7.19 -2.61
N SER A 324 25.34 6.42 -1.59
CA SER A 324 25.80 6.59 -0.21
C SER A 324 27.32 6.45 -0.20
N LYS A 325 28.04 7.56 -0.14
CA LYS A 325 29.44 7.54 0.25
C LYS A 325 29.47 6.92 1.63
N THR A 326 30.02 5.71 1.70
CA THR A 326 30.33 4.96 2.91
C THR A 326 30.81 5.92 4.00
N ARG A 327 29.95 6.24 4.98
CA ARG A 327 30.33 7.03 6.16
C ARG A 327 31.14 6.11 7.07
N VAL A 328 32.41 5.95 6.72
CA VAL A 328 33.43 5.39 7.60
C VAL A 328 33.81 6.47 8.60
N GLY A 329 33.66 6.15 9.88
CA GLY A 329 34.46 6.74 10.94
C GLY A 329 34.02 8.13 11.41
N ALA A 330 33.45 8.16 12.61
CA ALA A 330 33.37 9.36 13.43
C ALA A 330 34.75 10.02 13.59
N LYS A 331 34.82 11.32 13.28
CA LYS A 331 35.67 12.29 13.98
C LYS A 331 35.02 13.67 13.91
N ALA A 332 34.92 14.30 15.07
CA ALA A 332 34.23 15.56 15.31
C ALA A 332 35.05 16.80 14.90
N ALA A 333 34.36 17.95 15.00
CA ALA A 333 34.83 19.35 14.95
C ALA A 333 34.90 20.02 13.57
N GLY A 334 33.75 20.13 12.90
CA GLY A 334 33.43 21.26 12.02
C GLY A 334 32.23 22.04 12.59
N PRO A 335 31.96 23.28 12.14
CA PRO A 335 30.76 24.01 12.55
C PRO A 335 29.51 23.20 12.20
N LYS A 336 28.59 23.13 13.15
CA LYS A 336 27.37 22.34 13.00
C LYS A 336 26.45 23.00 11.98
N PRO A 337 25.89 22.25 11.01
CA PRO A 337 25.11 22.83 9.93
C PRO A 337 23.73 23.34 10.37
N LEU A 338 23.22 22.87 11.51
CA LEU A 338 21.95 23.32 12.07
C LEU A 338 22.20 24.19 13.31
N ARG A 339 21.49 25.32 13.42
CA ARG A 339 21.54 26.17 14.61
C ARG A 339 20.70 25.61 15.75
N HIS A 340 19.46 25.22 15.45
CA HIS A 340 18.52 24.75 16.46
C HIS A 340 17.62 23.65 15.89
N TYR A 341 17.52 22.55 16.62
CA TYR A 341 16.69 21.41 16.28
C TYR A 341 15.72 21.08 17.42
N LEU A 342 14.43 20.95 17.11
CA LEU A 342 13.40 20.45 18.02
C LEU A 342 13.25 18.95 17.80
N LEU A 343 13.73 18.15 18.76
CA LEU A 343 13.63 16.70 18.74
C LEU A 343 12.29 16.27 19.36
N LEU A 344 11.41 15.74 18.51
CA LEU A 344 10.11 15.24 18.89
C LEU A 344 10.20 13.78 19.38
N PRO A 345 9.40 13.40 20.39
CA PRO A 345 9.43 12.06 20.93
C PRO A 345 8.80 11.04 19.97
N THR A 346 9.33 9.83 19.95
CA THR A 346 8.75 8.71 19.22
C THR A 346 8.04 7.79 20.19
N PHE A 347 6.71 7.69 20.06
CA PHE A 347 5.89 6.76 20.82
C PHE A 347 5.23 5.74 19.88
N GLU A 348 5.00 4.52 20.36
CA GLU A 348 4.27 3.47 19.61
C GLU A 348 2.82 3.89 19.27
N TRP A 349 2.25 4.82 20.04
CA TRP A 349 0.90 5.38 19.88
C TRP A 349 0.87 6.78 19.25
N GLY A 350 2.01 7.31 18.80
CA GLY A 350 2.11 8.65 18.21
C GLY A 350 2.16 9.81 19.23
N LEU A 351 2.31 11.03 18.72
CA LEU A 351 2.38 12.25 19.54
C LEU A 351 0.99 12.63 20.08
N SER A 352 0.89 12.97 21.38
CA SER A 352 -0.34 13.51 21.96
C SER A 352 -0.60 14.95 21.54
N GLU A 353 -1.84 15.44 21.74
CA GLU A 353 -2.21 16.84 21.44
C GLU A 353 -1.33 17.86 22.17
N TRP A 354 -0.91 17.56 23.39
CA TRP A 354 0.03 18.42 24.13
C TRP A 354 1.37 18.58 23.39
N HIS A 355 1.93 17.47 22.87
CA HIS A 355 3.19 17.52 22.12
C HIS A 355 3.02 18.35 20.84
N TRP A 356 1.88 18.25 20.16
CA TRP A 356 1.60 19.06 18.98
C TRP A 356 1.47 20.55 19.31
N SER A 357 0.73 20.91 20.36
CA SER A 357 0.58 22.31 20.78
C SER A 357 1.94 22.89 21.19
N ALA A 358 2.70 22.19 22.02
CA ALA A 358 4.00 22.65 22.49
C ALA A 358 5.02 22.76 21.34
N ALA A 359 5.00 21.82 20.39
CA ALA A 359 5.84 21.91 19.19
C ALA A 359 5.46 23.12 18.31
N LEU A 360 4.16 23.37 18.11
CA LEU A 360 3.67 24.50 17.32
C LEU A 360 4.07 25.84 17.94
N ASP A 361 3.89 26.00 19.26
CA ASP A 361 4.27 27.22 19.98
C ASP A 361 5.78 27.46 19.90
N PHE A 362 6.57 26.40 20.07
CA PHE A 362 8.02 26.47 19.98
C PHE A 362 8.50 26.84 18.56
N VAL A 363 7.90 26.25 17.53
CA VAL A 363 8.23 26.55 16.13
C VAL A 363 7.87 27.98 15.75
N ARG A 364 6.75 28.51 16.25
CA ARG A 364 6.35 29.90 16.00
C ARG A 364 7.37 30.91 16.54
N VAL A 365 7.93 30.64 17.72
CA VAL A 365 8.86 31.55 18.41
C VAL A 365 10.28 31.39 17.89
N HIS A 366 10.77 30.15 17.78
CA HIS A 366 12.19 29.86 17.57
C HIS A 366 12.55 29.41 16.15
N ARG A 367 11.55 29.04 15.33
CA ARG A 367 11.71 28.54 13.95
C ARG A 367 12.85 27.52 13.76
N PRO A 368 12.95 26.47 14.60
CA PRO A 368 13.99 25.46 14.48
C PRO A 368 13.71 24.52 13.30
N ALA A 369 14.71 23.72 12.93
CA ALA A 369 14.44 22.46 12.22
C ALA A 369 13.74 21.48 13.20
N CYS A 370 12.78 20.69 12.74
CA CYS A 370 12.02 19.79 13.61
C CYS A 370 11.95 18.38 13.02
N GLY A 371 11.98 17.38 13.89
CA GLY A 371 11.89 15.99 13.48
C GLY A 371 12.13 15.00 14.62
N PHE A 372 12.25 13.73 14.26
CA PHE A 372 12.30 12.60 15.21
C PHE A 372 13.69 11.95 15.29
N SER A 373 14.63 12.37 14.45
CA SER A 373 15.96 11.74 14.35
C SER A 373 16.95 12.34 15.34
N ALA A 374 17.51 11.48 16.21
CA ALA A 374 18.63 11.83 17.07
C ALA A 374 19.92 12.12 16.28
N ASP A 375 20.09 11.45 15.13
CA ASP A 375 21.26 11.65 14.27
C ASP A 375 21.24 13.02 13.57
N GLU A 376 20.05 13.50 13.18
CA GLU A 376 19.86 14.85 12.67
C GLU A 376 20.03 15.89 13.77
N ALA A 377 19.46 15.62 14.96
CA ALA A 377 19.63 16.47 16.13
C ALA A 377 21.11 16.64 16.52
N ALA A 378 21.95 15.60 16.36
CA ALA A 378 23.38 15.67 16.64
C ALA A 378 24.13 16.68 15.76
N GLN A 379 23.57 17.04 14.60
CA GLN A 379 24.10 18.06 13.69
C GLN A 379 23.71 19.49 14.08
N ALA A 380 23.01 19.70 15.20
CA ALA A 380 22.58 21.00 15.67
C ALA A 380 23.43 21.56 16.81
N GLU A 381 23.67 22.88 16.80
CA GLU A 381 24.29 23.61 17.90
C GLU A 381 23.43 23.49 19.17
N HIS A 382 22.13 23.74 19.03
CA HIS A 382 21.13 23.62 20.08
C HIS A 382 20.11 22.54 19.75
N VAL A 383 19.78 21.68 20.71
CA VAL A 383 18.72 20.69 20.61
C VAL A 383 17.73 20.90 21.75
N THR A 384 16.46 21.10 21.42
CA THR A 384 15.38 21.09 22.39
C THR A 384 14.62 19.78 22.27
N ILE A 385 14.63 18.97 23.33
CA ILE A 385 13.89 17.72 23.41
C ILE A 385 12.50 18.03 23.95
N LEU A 386 11.46 17.61 23.22
CA LEU A 386 10.09 17.75 23.66
C LEU A 386 9.61 16.46 24.35
N GLY A 387 9.08 16.56 25.56
CA GLY A 387 8.50 15.43 26.28
C GLY A 387 9.46 14.71 27.24
N ASN A 388 8.93 13.65 27.85
CA ASN A 388 9.59 12.91 28.93
C ASN A 388 10.60 11.86 28.40
N GLU A 389 11.24 11.14 29.33
CA GLU A 389 12.24 10.11 29.03
C GLU A 389 11.68 8.86 28.35
N GLN A 390 10.36 8.69 28.33
CA GLN A 390 9.72 7.57 27.60
C GLN A 390 9.75 7.81 26.08
N GLY A 391 9.74 9.07 25.63
CA GLY A 391 9.75 9.42 24.22
C GLY A 391 11.15 9.68 23.66
N VAL A 392 12.04 10.27 24.47
CA VAL A 392 13.48 10.42 24.17
C VAL A 392 14.26 10.12 25.45
N ASN A 393 14.90 8.96 25.49
CA ASN A 393 15.58 8.46 26.69
C ASN A 393 16.85 9.27 27.04
N ARG A 394 17.39 9.03 28.25
CA ARG A 394 18.60 9.71 28.74
C ARG A 394 19.85 9.38 27.94
N ASP A 395 19.92 8.20 27.32
CA ASP A 395 21.09 7.79 26.54
C ASP A 395 21.21 8.61 25.25
N VAL A 396 20.09 8.91 24.59
CA VAL A 396 20.02 9.82 23.45
C VAL A 396 20.42 11.24 23.87
N GLU A 397 19.88 11.75 24.98
CA GLU A 397 20.27 13.05 25.50
C GLU A 397 21.78 13.13 25.81
N ALA A 398 22.34 12.10 26.46
CA ALA A 398 23.76 12.02 26.75
C ALA A 398 24.61 11.88 25.47
N ALA A 399 24.12 11.18 24.45
CA ALA A 399 24.78 11.10 23.15
C ALA A 399 24.83 12.46 22.43
N LEU A 400 23.73 13.22 22.47
CA LEU A 400 23.66 14.58 21.89
C LEU A 400 24.63 15.55 22.57
N ARG A 401 24.73 15.50 23.91
CA ARG A 401 25.71 16.29 24.66
C ARG A 401 27.15 15.89 24.32
N ARG A 402 27.44 14.59 24.21
CA ARG A 402 28.75 14.08 23.76
C ARG A 402 29.08 14.50 22.32
N ALA A 403 28.07 14.65 21.48
CA ALA A 403 28.21 15.22 20.13
C ALA A 403 28.37 16.75 20.12
N GLY A 404 28.50 17.39 21.29
CA GLY A 404 28.70 18.83 21.43
C GLY A 404 27.45 19.67 21.19
N CYS A 405 26.24 19.11 21.36
CA CYS A 405 25.00 19.90 21.34
C CYS A 405 24.76 20.54 22.71
N VAL A 406 24.24 21.77 22.72
CA VAL A 406 23.56 22.33 23.89
C VAL A 406 22.16 21.74 23.93
N VAL A 407 21.86 20.93 24.95
CA VAL A 407 20.59 20.19 25.03
C VAL A 407 19.71 20.71 26.16
N GLU A 408 18.47 21.08 25.83
CA GLU A 408 17.43 21.47 26.76
C GLU A 408 16.21 20.55 26.60
N ARG A 409 15.42 20.37 27.65
CA ARG A 409 14.23 19.52 27.62
C ARG A 409 13.02 20.28 28.13
N ILE A 410 11.92 20.22 27.38
CA ILE A 410 10.62 20.77 27.75
C ILE A 410 9.73 19.61 28.18
N LEU A 411 9.36 19.60 29.46
CA LEU A 411 8.46 18.60 30.03
C LEU A 411 7.00 19.05 29.94
N PRO A 412 6.05 18.10 29.87
CA PRO A 412 4.65 18.42 30.08
C PRO A 412 4.42 19.00 31.48
N PRO A 413 3.43 19.91 31.65
CA PRO A 413 3.05 20.41 32.96
C PRO A 413 2.67 19.22 33.84
N ALA A 414 3.10 19.26 35.12
CA ALA A 414 2.70 18.26 36.10
C ALA A 414 1.17 18.28 36.27
N PRO A 415 0.53 17.11 36.49
CA PRO A 415 -0.91 17.03 36.71
C PRO A 415 -1.37 17.81 37.95
#